data_AF-A0AA43HHJ5-F1
#
_entry.id   AF-A0AA43HHJ5-F1
#
_cell.length_a   1.000
_cell.length_b   1.000
_cell.length_c   1.000
_cell.angle_alpha   90.00
_cell.angle_beta   90.00
_cell.angle_gamma   90.00
#
_symmetry.space_group_name_H-M   'P 1'
#
loop_
_entity.id
_entity.type
_entity.pdbx_description
1 polymer ?
#
loop_
_entity_poly.entity_id
_entity_poly.type
_entity_poly.pdbx_seq_one_letter_code
_entity_poly.pdbx_strand_id
1 'polypeptide(L)' 'MTLIRALPPINENERPRNAGVREQLRQLEEVARKEIQELQKLADARPAPPAAGDDVLGLAWDLGLDGSALK' A
#
# COMPACT_ATOMS: atom_id res chain seq x y z
N MET A 1 -31.47 -21.28 -14.06
CA MET A 1 -30.77 -21.78 -12.84
C MET A 1 -29.30 -21.45 -12.97
N THR A 2 -28.83 -20.40 -12.31
CA THR A 2 -27.44 -19.94 -12.37
C THR A 2 -26.68 -20.48 -11.16
N LEU A 3 -25.72 -21.37 -11.40
CA LEU A 3 -24.83 -21.90 -10.37
C LEU A 3 -23.86 -20.78 -9.96
N ILE A 4 -24.13 -20.12 -8.85
CA ILE A 4 -23.17 -19.20 -8.22
C ILE A 4 -22.03 -20.07 -7.70
N ARG A 5 -20.90 -20.06 -8.41
CA ARG A 5 -19.67 -20.71 -7.98
C ARG A 5 -19.15 -19.89 -6.80
N ALA A 6 -19.39 -20.38 -5.57
CA ALA A 6 -18.86 -19.75 -4.37
C ALA A 6 -17.33 -19.67 -4.51
N LEU A 7 -16.78 -18.46 -4.45
CA LEU A 7 -15.34 -18.26 -4.40
C LEU A 7 -14.83 -18.91 -3.11
N PRO A 8 -13.77 -19.73 -3.17
CA PRO A 8 -13.19 -20.31 -1.96
C PRO A 8 -12.69 -19.18 -1.04
N PRO A 9 -12.81 -19.35 0.28
CA PRO A 9 -12.33 -18.34 1.23
C PRO A 9 -10.84 -18.10 1.01
N ILE A 10 -10.47 -16.84 0.78
CA ILE A 10 -9.07 -16.43 0.67
C ILE A 10 -8.50 -16.46 2.08
N ASN A 11 -7.74 -17.49 2.41
CA ASN A 11 -6.97 -17.55 3.64
C ASN A 11 -5.65 -16.82 3.40
N GLU A 12 -5.48 -15.66 4.03
CA GLU A 12 -4.29 -14.80 3.91
C GLU A 12 -2.99 -15.52 4.28
N ASN A 13 -3.08 -16.59 5.09
CA ASN A 13 -1.94 -17.39 5.55
C ASN A 13 -1.72 -18.67 4.72
N GLU A 14 -2.64 -19.01 3.80
CA GLU A 14 -2.48 -20.20 2.98
C GLU A 14 -1.62 -19.88 1.75
N ARG A 15 -0.39 -20.40 1.74
CA ARG A 15 0.49 -20.28 0.57
C ARG A 15 -0.18 -20.93 -0.64
N PRO A 16 -0.19 -20.26 -1.81
CA PRO A 16 -0.74 -20.85 -3.03
C PRO A 16 -0.08 -22.19 -3.33
N ARG A 17 -0.88 -23.26 -3.46
CA ARG A 17 -0.38 -24.61 -3.79
C ARG A 17 0.13 -24.70 -5.22
N ASN A 18 -0.36 -23.81 -6.10
CA ASN A 18 0.06 -23.72 -7.48
C ASN A 18 1.42 -23.00 -7.61
N ALA A 19 2.39 -23.67 -8.24
CA ALA A 19 3.74 -23.15 -8.44
C ALA A 19 3.77 -21.85 -9.26
N GLY A 20 2.90 -21.72 -10.27
CA GLY A 20 2.83 -20.49 -11.08
C GLY A 20 2.34 -19.28 -10.28
N VAL A 21 1.37 -19.49 -9.39
CA VAL A 21 0.84 -18.43 -8.53
C VAL A 21 1.89 -17.99 -7.51
N ARG A 22 2.71 -18.90 -6.99
CA ARG A 22 3.84 -18.54 -6.11
C ARG A 22 4.88 -17.67 -6.82
N GLU A 23 5.19 -17.99 -8.07
CA GLU A 23 6.16 -17.22 -8.85
C GLU A 23 5.63 -15.83 -9.17
N GLN A 24 4.36 -15.71 -9.56
CA GLN A 24 3.70 -14.42 -9.75
C GLN A 24 3.70 -13.56 -8.47
N LEU A 25 3.43 -14.19 -7.33
CA LEU A 25 3.42 -13.50 -6.04
C LEU A 25 4.83 -13.02 -5.65
N ARG A 26 5.86 -13.83 -5.92
CA ARG A 26 7.26 -13.44 -5.73
C ARG A 26 7.66 -12.25 -6.62
N GLN A 27 7.25 -12.26 -7.89
CA GLN A 27 7.51 -11.14 -8.80
C GLN A 27 6.83 -9.85 -8.32
N LEU A 28 5.59 -9.94 -7.84
CA LEU A 28 4.88 -8.79 -7.27
C LEU A 28 5.58 -8.28 -5.99
N GLU A 29 6.03 -9.18 -5.13
CA GLU A 29 6.76 -8.80 -3.91
C GLU A 29 8.07 -8.06 -4.24
N GLU A 30 8.80 -8.51 -5.26
CA GLU A 30 10.03 -7.82 -5.71
C GLU A 30 9.75 -6.43 -6.25
N VAL A 31 8.68 -6.25 -7.02
CA VAL A 31 8.26 -4.94 -7.54
C VAL A 31 7.84 -4.02 -6.39
N ALA A 32 6.97 -4.48 -5.50
CA ALA A 32 6.50 -3.71 -4.35
C ALA A 32 7.67 -3.28 -3.45
N ARG A 33 8.64 -4.17 -3.22
CA ARG A 33 9.83 -3.85 -2.40
C ARG A 33 10.68 -2.75 -3.04
N LYS A 34 10.84 -2.77 -4.37
CA LYS A 34 11.55 -1.71 -5.11
C LYS A 34 10.81 -0.38 -4.99
N GLU A 35 9.49 -0.39 -5.17
CA GLU A 35 8.68 0.84 -5.06
C GLU A 35 8.74 1.43 -3.65
N ILE A 36 8.64 0.60 -2.61
CA ILE A 36 8.79 1.06 -1.21
C ILE A 36 10.17 1.69 -1.00
N GLN A 37 11.24 1.09 -1.54
CA GLN A 37 12.58 1.68 -1.43
C GLN A 37 12.71 3.01 -2.18
N GLU A 38 12.12 3.14 -3.37
CA GLU A 38 12.09 4.41 -4.10
C GLU A 38 11.28 5.47 -3.36
N LEU A 39 10.12 5.11 -2.80
CA LEU A 39 9.32 5.99 -1.97
C LEU A 39 10.06 6.41 -0.70
N GLN A 40 10.81 5.51 -0.07
CA GLN A 40 11.63 5.84 1.10
C GLN A 40 12.72 6.85 0.74
N LYS A 41 13.42 6.66 -0.39
CA LYS A 41 14.42 7.63 -0.86
C LYS A 41 13.80 9.00 -1.13
N LEU A 42 12.60 9.04 -1.72
CA LEU A 42 11.88 10.29 -1.96
C LEU A 42 11.43 10.96 -0.66
N ALA A 43 10.99 10.16 0.33
CA ALA A 43 10.63 10.65 1.65
C ALA A 43 11.85 11.20 2.42
N ASP A 44 12.98 10.49 2.38
CA ASP A 44 14.23 10.91 3.03
C ASP A 44 14.83 12.16 2.36
N ALA A 45 14.68 12.30 1.04
CA ALA A 45 15.09 13.49 0.30
C ALA A 45 14.13 14.68 0.50
N ARG A 46 12.94 14.45 1.05
CA ARG A 46 11.99 15.52 1.33
C ARG A 46 12.43 16.21 2.63
N PRO A 47 12.63 17.54 2.63
CA PRO A 47 12.84 18.27 3.87
C PRO A 47 11.62 18.06 4.76
N ALA A 48 11.86 17.75 6.04
CA ALA A 48 10.80 17.53 7.01
C ALA A 48 9.82 18.71 6.97
N PRO A 49 8.51 18.46 6.76
CA PRO A 49 7.54 19.54 6.81
C PRO A 49 7.57 20.18 8.21
N PRO A 50 7.29 21.49 8.32
CA PRO A 50 7.09 22.11 9.63
C PRO A 50 6.06 21.28 10.38
N ALA A 51 6.31 21.04 11.67
CA ALA A 51 5.46 20.22 12.52
C ALA A 51 4.06 20.84 12.65
N ALA A 52 3.20 20.61 11.66
CA ALA A 52 1.77 20.62 11.87
C ALA A 52 1.48 19.46 12.82
N GLY A 53 0.76 19.72 13.91
CA GLY A 53 0.38 18.67 14.84
C GLY A 53 -0.33 17.53 14.10
N ASP A 54 -0.06 16.28 14.49
CA ASP A 54 -0.60 15.06 13.84
C ASP A 54 -2.11 15.14 13.60
N ASP A 55 -2.86 15.81 14.48
CA ASP A 55 -4.30 16.03 14.36
C ASP A 55 -4.69 16.83 13.11
N VAL A 56 -3.90 17.83 12.75
CA VAL A 56 -4.16 18.71 11.61
C VAL A 56 -3.79 18.01 10.30
N LEU A 57 -2.73 17.18 10.32
CA LEU A 57 -2.34 16.33 9.21
C LEU A 57 -3.39 15.24 8.93
N GLY A 58 -3.94 14.62 9.98
CA GLY A 58 -5.05 13.68 9.87
C GLY A 58 -6.28 14.33 9.21
N LEU A 59 -6.61 15.55 9.64
CA LEU A 59 -7.74 16.29 9.07
C LEU A 59 -7.50 16.67 7.59
N ALA A 60 -6.27 17.05 7.21
CA ALA A 60 -5.95 17.31 5.81
C ALA A 60 -6.12 16.06 4.95
N TRP A 61 -5.69 14.89 5.45
CA TRP A 61 -5.91 13.60 4.80
C TRP A 61 -7.39 13.27 4.60
N ASP A 62 -8.21 13.45 5.63
CA ASP A 62 -9.66 13.23 5.55
C ASP A 62 -10.34 14.16 4.53
N LEU A 63 -9.77 15.34 4.32
CA LEU A 63 -10.26 16.34 3.35
C LEU A 63 -9.65 16.19 1.96
N GLY A 64 -8.75 15.23 1.75
CA GLY A 64 -8.02 15.04 0.49
C GLY A 64 -7.04 16.17 0.16
N LEU A 65 -6.65 16.95 1.17
CA LEU A 65 -5.69 18.03 1.08
C LEU A 65 -4.29 17.51 1.42
N ASP A 66 -3.28 17.94 0.68
CA ASP A 66 -1.91 17.60 1.03
C ASP A 66 -1.44 18.42 2.24
N GLY A 67 -0.38 17.95 2.90
CA GLY A 67 0.22 18.68 4.04
C GLY A 67 0.79 20.07 3.67
N SER A 68 0.75 20.47 2.40
CA SER A 68 1.14 21.82 1.96
C SER A 68 0.00 22.83 2.11
N ALA A 69 -1.25 22.36 2.20
CA ALA A 69 -2.43 23.18 2.48
C ALA A 69 -2.51 23.67 3.94
N LEU A 70 -1.66 23.13 4.82
CA LEU A 70 -1.61 23.45 6.26
C LEU A 70 -0.62 24.57 6.63
N LYS A 71 -0.14 25.32 5.62
CA LYS A 71 0.88 26.35 5.78
C LYS A 71 0.35 27.71 6.19
#